data_AF-A0A235IAM5-F1
#
_entry.id   AF-A0A235IAM5-F1
#
_cell.length_a   1.000
_cell.length_b   1.000
_cell.length_c   1.000
_cell.angle_alpha   90.00
_cell.angle_beta   90.00
_cell.angle_gamma   90.00
#
_symmetry.space_group_name_H-M   'P 1'
#
loop_
_entity.id
_entity.type
_entity.pdbx_description
1 polymer ?
#
loop_
_entity_poly.entity_id
_entity_poly.type
_entity_poly.pdbx_seq_one_letter_code
_entity_poly.pdbx_strand_id
1 'polypeptide(L)'
;MTNTDSSNIRQKTALLRLLTAFKRRLNEQINLCQSIVFEYGTVDAIMDNDFSQEYVVHDYIFYCFTKACKSLMAVSILLENKLPEDAMSLLRSVYENYLHIIYVIENPENIDDFVHKKIGLYTGRLQHPVSQKGRKLSNQVIDTETGETLSYGVGISTLVSRSKYKYDQAVHTIMFPFLSEHTHPNMVASGNYREDDDIHYSYWQASNTLQAGFFALYISTLILSESLTFEALIEVKEIKYECRQSMKLCKRFLTLMEFPNQFDSLPNDIQNRLTELADHLSRRERCYLKPYT
;
A
#
# COMPACT_ATOMS: atom_id res chain seq x y z
N MET A 1 -35.40 -19.46 22.99
CA MET A 1 -33.96 -19.53 22.66
C MET A 1 -33.74 -20.06 21.24
N THR A 2 -34.35 -19.49 20.18
CA THR A 2 -34.35 -20.15 18.85
C THR A 2 -34.15 -19.24 17.62
N ASN A 3 -34.35 -17.91 17.72
CA ASN A 3 -34.14 -16.99 16.59
C ASN A 3 -32.85 -16.15 16.66
N THR A 4 -32.37 -15.81 17.86
CA THR A 4 -31.12 -15.04 18.05
C THR A 4 -29.87 -15.87 17.81
N ASP A 5 -29.85 -17.12 18.27
CA ASP A 5 -28.69 -18.02 18.10
C ASP A 5 -28.47 -18.43 16.64
N SER A 6 -29.56 -18.67 15.89
CA SER A 6 -29.48 -19.03 14.47
C SER A 6 -29.03 -17.86 13.58
N SER A 7 -29.38 -16.62 13.94
CA SER A 7 -28.90 -15.40 13.27
C SER A 7 -27.39 -15.18 13.50
N ASN A 8 -26.94 -15.31 14.76
CA ASN A 8 -25.53 -15.15 15.14
C ASN A 8 -24.62 -16.20 14.47
N ILE A 9 -25.04 -17.47 14.45
CA ILE A 9 -24.31 -18.55 13.77
C ILE A 9 -24.16 -18.28 12.26
N ARG A 10 -25.22 -17.77 11.60
CA ARG A 10 -25.18 -17.43 10.17
C ARG A 10 -24.21 -16.29 9.89
N GLN A 11 -24.22 -15.25 10.71
CA GLN A 11 -23.30 -14.11 10.57
C GLN A 11 -21.84 -14.55 10.76
N LYS A 12 -21.54 -15.28 11.83
CA LYS A 12 -20.19 -15.83 12.08
C LYS A 12 -19.70 -16.70 10.92
N THR A 13 -20.57 -17.55 10.38
CA THR A 13 -20.26 -18.38 9.21
C THR A 13 -19.98 -17.53 7.96
N ALA A 14 -20.72 -16.45 7.75
CA ALA A 14 -20.51 -15.53 6.63
C ALA A 14 -19.15 -14.82 6.73
N LEU A 15 -18.78 -14.35 7.93
CA LEU A 15 -17.49 -13.69 8.18
C LEU A 15 -16.30 -14.65 7.98
N LEU A 16 -16.40 -15.89 8.46
CA LEU A 16 -15.35 -16.91 8.23
C LEU A 16 -15.16 -17.24 6.74
N ARG A 17 -16.27 -17.35 5.99
CA ARG A 17 -16.22 -17.55 4.54
C ARG A 17 -15.59 -16.35 3.83
N LEU A 18 -15.87 -15.14 4.30
CA LEU A 18 -15.30 -13.92 3.75
C LEU A 18 -13.79 -13.85 4.01
N LEU A 19 -13.34 -14.14 5.23
CA LEU A 19 -11.91 -14.22 5.56
C LEU A 19 -11.18 -15.26 4.69
N THR A 20 -11.78 -16.45 4.53
CA THR A 20 -11.21 -17.50 3.66
C THR A 20 -11.10 -17.02 2.21
N ALA A 21 -12.11 -16.31 1.71
CA ALA A 21 -12.09 -15.75 0.36
C ALA A 21 -11.03 -14.65 0.21
N PHE A 22 -10.83 -13.81 1.23
CA PHE A 22 -9.78 -12.79 1.27
C PHE A 22 -8.40 -13.42 1.19
N LYS A 23 -8.09 -14.37 2.07
CA LYS A 23 -6.79 -15.07 2.10
C LYS A 23 -6.46 -15.72 0.76
N ARG A 24 -7.44 -16.45 0.17
CA ARG A 24 -7.27 -17.06 -1.15
C ARG A 24 -6.95 -16.02 -2.22
N ARG A 25 -7.75 -14.95 -2.33
CA ARG A 25 -7.55 -13.93 -3.38
C ARG A 25 -6.28 -13.12 -3.18
N LEU A 26 -5.89 -12.86 -1.93
CA LEU A 26 -4.62 -12.24 -1.62
C LEU A 26 -3.46 -13.09 -2.14
N ASN A 27 -3.48 -14.42 -1.94
CA ASN A 27 -2.46 -15.31 -2.47
C ASN A 27 -2.40 -15.32 -4.01
N GLU A 28 -3.55 -15.31 -4.69
CA GLU A 28 -3.55 -15.20 -6.16
C GLU A 28 -2.92 -13.88 -6.64
N GLN A 29 -3.24 -12.76 -5.97
CA GLN A 29 -2.63 -11.47 -6.31
C GLN A 29 -1.13 -11.42 -6.01
N ILE A 30 -0.68 -12.07 -4.93
CA ILE A 30 0.75 -12.21 -4.62
C ILE A 30 1.45 -12.98 -5.74
N ASN A 31 0.89 -14.10 -6.20
CA ASN A 31 1.45 -14.88 -7.28
C ASN A 31 1.57 -14.05 -8.58
N LEU A 32 0.53 -13.28 -8.92
CA LEU A 32 0.59 -12.37 -10.06
C LEU A 32 1.67 -11.30 -9.90
N CYS A 33 1.76 -10.66 -8.72
CA CYS A 33 2.83 -9.71 -8.45
C CYS A 33 4.22 -10.34 -8.59
N GLN A 34 4.40 -11.59 -8.16
CA GLN A 34 5.66 -12.32 -8.31
C GLN A 34 5.99 -12.57 -9.79
N SER A 35 5.03 -13.03 -10.59
CA SER A 35 5.22 -13.21 -12.03
C SER A 35 5.61 -11.90 -12.70
N ILE A 36 4.91 -10.80 -12.38
CA ILE A 36 5.21 -9.49 -12.94
C ILE A 36 6.63 -9.04 -12.59
N VAL A 37 7.04 -9.18 -11.33
CA VAL A 37 8.41 -8.84 -10.90
C VAL A 37 9.44 -9.72 -11.59
N PHE A 38 9.18 -11.02 -11.72
CA PHE A 38 10.14 -11.95 -12.31
C PHE A 38 10.30 -11.74 -13.82
N GLU A 39 9.22 -11.44 -14.52
CA GLU A 39 9.22 -11.28 -15.98
C GLU A 39 9.63 -9.87 -16.42
N TYR A 40 9.28 -8.84 -15.64
CA TYR A 40 9.45 -7.44 -16.06
C TYR A 40 10.30 -6.59 -15.12
N GLY A 41 10.61 -7.07 -13.91
CA GLY A 41 11.35 -6.29 -12.91
C GLY A 41 12.86 -6.26 -13.16
N THR A 42 13.32 -5.36 -14.01
CA THR A 42 14.74 -5.11 -14.29
C THR A 42 15.27 -3.87 -13.56
N VAL A 43 16.59 -3.69 -13.59
CA VAL A 43 17.29 -2.50 -13.07
C VAL A 43 17.99 -1.83 -14.25
N ASP A 44 17.19 -1.22 -15.12
CA ASP A 44 17.56 -0.74 -16.45
C ASP A 44 18.67 0.31 -16.38
N ALA A 45 18.63 1.21 -15.38
CA ALA A 45 19.63 2.26 -15.28
C ALA A 45 21.04 1.70 -15.04
N ILE A 46 21.14 0.58 -14.32
CA ILE A 46 22.40 -0.12 -14.09
C ILE A 46 22.79 -0.98 -15.29
N MET A 47 21.82 -1.69 -15.88
CA MET A 47 22.08 -2.60 -17.01
C MET A 47 22.58 -1.85 -18.25
N ASP A 48 21.96 -0.72 -18.56
CA ASP A 48 22.28 0.10 -19.73
C ASP A 48 23.33 1.18 -19.43
N ASN A 49 23.72 1.33 -18.16
CA ASN A 49 24.59 2.42 -17.67
C ASN A 49 24.08 3.81 -18.13
N ASP A 50 22.77 3.99 -18.10
CA ASP A 50 22.07 5.21 -18.44
C ASP A 50 21.16 5.60 -17.28
N PHE A 51 21.47 6.73 -16.65
CA PHE A 51 20.72 7.26 -15.50
C PHE A 51 19.73 8.34 -15.91
N SER A 52 19.24 8.29 -17.14
CA SER A 52 18.13 9.12 -17.61
C SER A 52 16.88 8.88 -16.75
N GLN A 53 16.03 9.92 -16.68
CA GLN A 53 14.84 9.91 -15.85
C GLN A 53 13.93 8.70 -16.12
N GLU A 54 13.79 8.27 -17.39
CA GLU A 54 12.96 7.13 -17.79
C GLU A 54 13.40 5.84 -17.08
N TYR A 55 14.69 5.53 -17.10
CA TYR A 55 15.22 4.32 -16.47
C TYR A 55 15.21 4.39 -14.94
N VAL A 56 15.51 5.54 -14.35
CA VAL A 56 15.47 5.68 -12.88
C VAL A 56 14.03 5.58 -12.36
N VAL A 57 13.06 6.11 -13.11
CA VAL A 57 11.63 5.96 -12.80
C VAL A 57 11.21 4.50 -12.87
N HIS A 58 11.60 3.79 -13.93
CA HIS A 58 11.37 2.35 -14.08
C HIS A 58 11.86 1.58 -12.86
N ASP A 59 13.14 1.73 -12.55
CA ASP A 59 13.80 0.98 -11.48
C ASP A 59 13.18 1.28 -10.11
N TYR A 60 12.81 2.53 -9.86
CA TYR A 60 12.17 2.92 -8.61
C TYR A 60 10.75 2.36 -8.47
N ILE A 61 9.95 2.38 -9.55
CA ILE A 61 8.61 1.79 -9.55
C ILE A 61 8.70 0.29 -9.28
N PHE A 62 9.59 -0.43 -9.97
CA PHE A 62 9.77 -1.86 -9.73
C PHE A 62 10.37 -2.17 -8.36
N TYR A 63 11.23 -1.32 -7.81
CA TYR A 63 11.67 -1.43 -6.42
C TYR A 63 10.50 -1.33 -5.44
N CYS A 64 9.64 -0.30 -5.58
CA CYS A 64 8.45 -0.15 -4.74
C CYS A 64 7.47 -1.31 -4.89
N PHE A 65 7.22 -1.75 -6.12
CA PHE A 65 6.33 -2.87 -6.42
C PHE A 65 6.87 -4.19 -5.84
N THR A 66 8.16 -4.47 -6.02
CA THR A 66 8.84 -5.65 -5.46
C THR A 66 8.82 -5.64 -3.94
N LYS A 67 9.10 -4.48 -3.33
CA LYS A 67 9.05 -4.32 -1.87
C LYS A 67 7.63 -4.56 -1.34
N ALA A 68 6.62 -4.03 -2.00
CA ALA A 68 5.22 -4.27 -1.64
C ALA A 68 4.84 -5.75 -1.77
N CYS A 69 5.23 -6.42 -2.86
CA CYS A 69 5.02 -7.86 -3.05
C CYS A 69 5.64 -8.69 -1.92
N LYS A 70 6.91 -8.44 -1.56
CA LYS A 70 7.57 -9.12 -0.42
C LYS A 70 6.84 -8.89 0.90
N SER A 71 6.40 -7.66 1.17
CA SER A 71 5.63 -7.35 2.38
C SER A 71 4.25 -8.03 2.37
N LEU A 72 3.58 -8.13 1.22
CA LEU A 72 2.31 -8.86 1.09
C LEU A 72 2.47 -10.37 1.33
N MET A 73 3.58 -10.97 0.90
CA MET A 73 3.92 -12.37 1.24
C MET A 73 4.02 -12.55 2.75
N ALA A 74 4.74 -11.64 3.43
CA ALA A 74 4.86 -11.68 4.89
C ALA A 74 3.50 -11.48 5.58
N VAL A 75 2.68 -10.53 5.11
CA VAL A 75 1.31 -10.32 5.58
C VAL A 75 0.48 -11.60 5.43
N SER A 76 0.53 -12.29 4.30
CA SER A 76 -0.20 -13.55 4.11
C SER A 76 0.20 -14.60 5.15
N ILE A 77 1.51 -14.78 5.38
CA ILE A 77 2.03 -15.70 6.40
C ILE A 77 1.53 -15.31 7.79
N LEU A 78 1.58 -14.03 8.17
CA LEU A 78 1.10 -13.54 9.46
C LEU A 78 -0.41 -13.79 9.65
N LEU A 79 -1.22 -13.56 8.61
CA LEU A 79 -2.65 -13.85 8.64
C LEU A 79 -2.96 -15.34 8.76
N GLU A 80 -2.13 -16.23 8.21
CA GLU A 80 -2.24 -17.68 8.43
C GLU A 80 -1.85 -18.09 9.86
N ASN A 81 -0.87 -17.40 10.44
CA ASN A 81 -0.40 -17.64 11.80
C ASN A 81 -1.18 -16.85 12.87
N LYS A 82 -2.28 -16.20 12.48
CA LYS A 82 -3.17 -15.45 13.39
C LYS A 82 -2.45 -14.29 14.12
N LEU A 83 -1.58 -13.57 13.41
CA LEU A 83 -0.85 -12.39 13.86
C LEU A 83 -1.28 -11.12 13.08
N PRO A 84 -2.55 -10.69 13.20
CA PRO A 84 -3.09 -9.62 12.36
C PRO A 84 -2.56 -8.22 12.72
N GLU A 85 -2.13 -7.97 13.95
CA GLU A 85 -1.56 -6.69 14.37
C GLU A 85 -0.21 -6.42 13.68
N ASP A 86 0.67 -7.43 13.63
CA ASP A 86 1.93 -7.36 12.87
C ASP A 86 1.66 -7.23 11.37
N ALA A 87 0.62 -7.92 10.86
CA ALA A 87 0.20 -7.79 9.48
C ALA A 87 -0.23 -6.34 9.18
N MET A 88 -0.99 -5.69 10.06
CA MET A 88 -1.40 -4.29 9.92
C MET A 88 -0.22 -3.33 9.95
N SER A 89 0.80 -3.58 10.78
CA SER A 89 2.05 -2.82 10.76
C SER A 89 2.75 -2.89 9.39
N LEU A 90 2.86 -4.09 8.81
CA LEU A 90 3.43 -4.26 7.47
C LEU A 90 2.57 -3.63 6.37
N LEU A 91 1.24 -3.70 6.49
CA LEU A 91 0.31 -3.11 5.52
C LEU A 91 0.47 -1.60 5.39
N ARG A 92 0.91 -0.90 6.45
CA ARG A 92 1.31 0.51 6.36
C ARG A 92 2.39 0.70 5.30
N SER A 93 3.45 -0.12 5.34
CA SER A 93 4.53 -0.04 4.37
C SER A 93 4.09 -0.44 2.96
N VAL A 94 3.21 -1.45 2.83
CA VAL A 94 2.62 -1.82 1.53
C VAL A 94 1.87 -0.62 0.93
N TYR A 95 1.05 0.06 1.73
CA TYR A 95 0.30 1.23 1.29
C TYR A 95 1.18 2.44 0.96
N GLU A 96 2.27 2.68 1.70
CA GLU A 96 3.25 3.71 1.33
C GLU A 96 3.87 3.42 -0.05
N ASN A 97 4.21 2.15 -0.36
CA ASN A 97 4.72 1.80 -1.69
C ASN A 97 3.68 2.03 -2.78
N TYR A 98 2.39 1.74 -2.54
CA TYR A 98 1.31 2.13 -3.45
C TYR A 98 1.33 3.63 -3.76
N LEU A 99 1.41 4.46 -2.72
CA LEU A 99 1.42 5.92 -2.87
C LEU A 99 2.67 6.42 -3.63
N HIS A 100 3.83 5.78 -3.43
CA HIS A 100 5.02 6.08 -4.22
C HIS A 100 4.86 5.71 -5.70
N ILE A 101 4.30 4.54 -6.00
CA ILE A 101 4.08 4.07 -7.38
C ILE A 101 3.19 5.07 -8.12
N ILE A 102 2.01 5.40 -7.57
CA ILE A 102 1.10 6.34 -8.23
C ILE A 102 1.71 7.72 -8.37
N TYR A 103 2.45 8.20 -7.37
CA TYR A 103 3.02 9.53 -7.40
C TYR A 103 4.08 9.67 -8.48
N VAL A 104 4.98 8.69 -8.58
CA VAL A 104 6.08 8.70 -9.55
C VAL A 104 5.57 8.50 -10.97
N ILE A 105 4.53 7.67 -11.17
CA ILE A 105 3.87 7.54 -12.49
C ILE A 105 3.34 8.89 -12.97
N GLU A 106 2.72 9.68 -12.07
CA GLU A 106 2.10 10.96 -12.42
C GLU A 106 3.07 12.15 -12.40
N ASN A 107 4.21 12.02 -11.73
CA ASN A 107 5.19 13.09 -11.52
C ASN A 107 6.63 12.57 -11.72
N PRO A 108 6.97 11.99 -12.88
CA PRO A 108 8.26 11.35 -13.11
C PRO A 108 9.45 12.32 -13.00
N GLU A 109 9.21 13.63 -13.21
CA GLU A 109 10.20 14.69 -13.04
C GLU A 109 10.68 14.87 -11.59
N ASN A 110 9.93 14.35 -10.61
CA ASN A 110 10.29 14.44 -9.20
C ASN A 110 11.04 13.19 -8.69
N ILE A 111 11.49 12.30 -9.59
CA ILE A 111 12.18 11.06 -9.20
C ILE A 111 13.45 11.30 -8.37
N ASP A 112 14.11 12.44 -8.60
CA ASP A 112 15.32 12.84 -7.89
C ASP A 112 15.13 12.96 -6.37
N ASP A 113 13.93 13.33 -5.92
CA ASP A 113 13.59 13.39 -4.50
C ASP A 113 13.61 12.02 -3.81
N PHE A 114 13.40 10.95 -4.57
CA PHE A 114 13.33 9.59 -4.07
C PHE A 114 14.62 8.81 -4.24
N VAL A 115 15.39 9.11 -5.29
CA VAL A 115 16.60 8.36 -5.65
C VAL A 115 17.85 9.21 -5.44
N HIS A 116 18.10 10.18 -6.33
CA HIS A 116 19.34 10.95 -6.36
C HIS A 116 19.65 11.64 -5.04
N LYS A 117 18.68 12.34 -4.45
CA LYS A 117 18.91 13.07 -3.18
C LYS A 117 19.17 12.12 -2.00
N LYS A 118 18.53 10.94 -1.98
CA LYS A 118 18.75 9.93 -0.94
C LYS A 118 20.13 9.28 -1.07
N ILE A 119 20.54 8.94 -2.29
CA ILE A 119 21.87 8.40 -2.57
C ILE A 119 22.93 9.45 -2.22
N GLY A 120 22.74 10.70 -2.65
CA GLY A 120 23.66 11.80 -2.35
C GLY A 120 23.86 12.04 -0.86
N LEU A 121 22.78 11.96 -0.06
CA LEU A 121 22.89 12.02 1.40
C LEU A 121 23.66 10.83 1.98
N TYR A 122 23.46 9.63 1.45
CA TYR A 122 24.14 8.42 1.91
C TYR A 122 25.63 8.42 1.56
N THR A 123 26.00 8.90 0.37
CA THR A 123 27.40 8.99 -0.09
C THR A 123 28.13 10.22 0.44
N GLY A 124 27.42 11.16 1.06
CA GLY A 124 27.98 12.39 1.63
C GLY A 124 28.13 13.54 0.63
N ARG A 125 27.76 13.36 -0.65
CA ARG A 125 27.71 14.42 -1.66
C ARG A 125 26.67 15.49 -1.33
N LEU A 126 25.57 15.09 -0.70
CA LEU A 126 24.56 16.02 -0.18
C LEU A 126 24.58 15.97 1.35
N GLN A 127 24.27 17.10 1.98
CA GLN A 127 24.15 17.18 3.43
C GLN A 127 22.95 18.03 3.84
N HIS A 128 22.42 17.79 5.04
CA HIS A 128 21.41 18.70 5.59
C HIS A 128 22.08 19.97 6.10
N PRO A 129 21.67 21.16 5.64
CA PRO A 129 22.21 22.40 6.17
C PRO A 129 21.83 22.56 7.65
N VAL A 130 22.70 23.25 8.38
CA VAL A 130 22.53 23.50 9.81
C VAL A 130 22.08 24.95 10.00
N SER A 131 20.96 25.13 10.68
CA SER A 131 20.47 26.46 11.05
C SER A 131 21.44 27.18 11.98
N GLN A 132 21.30 28.50 12.11
CA GLN A 132 22.10 29.31 13.06
C GLN A 132 22.02 28.80 14.52
N LYS A 133 20.98 28.04 14.87
CA LYS A 133 20.77 27.43 16.19
C LYS A 133 21.33 26.01 16.31
N GLY A 134 22.10 25.54 15.34
CA GLY A 134 22.69 24.19 15.35
C GLY A 134 21.74 23.06 14.94
N ARG A 135 20.48 23.36 14.59
CA ARG A 135 19.51 22.33 14.17
C ARG A 135 19.61 22.04 12.67
N LYS A 136 19.69 20.77 12.30
CA LYS A 136 19.59 20.31 10.89
C LYS A 136 18.24 20.67 10.29
N LEU A 137 18.25 21.24 9.10
CA LEU A 137 17.07 21.51 8.28
C LEU A 137 16.76 20.26 7.44
N SER A 138 15.93 19.37 7.99
CA SER A 138 15.64 18.06 7.37
C SER A 138 14.86 18.14 6.05
N ASN A 139 14.28 19.30 5.74
CA ASN A 139 13.53 19.57 4.51
C ASN A 139 14.39 20.18 3.39
N GLN A 140 15.69 20.28 3.59
CA GLN A 140 16.63 20.85 2.64
C GLN A 140 17.89 19.98 2.57
N VAL A 141 18.55 20.03 1.42
CA VAL A 141 19.88 19.47 1.21
C VAL A 141 20.76 20.50 0.52
N ILE A 142 22.05 20.50 0.86
CA ILE A 142 23.07 21.29 0.19
C ILE A 142 24.02 20.35 -0.55
N ASP A 143 24.33 20.64 -1.81
CA ASP A 143 25.38 19.94 -2.55
C ASP A 143 26.75 20.44 -2.06
N THR A 144 27.62 19.51 -1.66
CA THR A 144 28.91 19.84 -1.06
C THR A 144 29.92 20.39 -2.07
N GLU A 145 29.73 20.14 -3.36
CA GLU A 145 30.60 20.61 -4.43
C GLU A 145 30.16 22.00 -4.91
N THR A 146 28.87 22.20 -5.15
CA THR A 146 28.34 23.45 -5.73
C THR A 146 27.89 24.47 -4.68
N GLY A 147 27.59 24.03 -3.46
CA GLY A 147 26.98 24.86 -2.41
C GLY A 147 25.49 25.16 -2.66
N GLU A 148 24.88 24.60 -3.70
CA GLU A 148 23.47 24.81 -4.02
C GLU A 148 22.56 24.15 -3.00
N THR A 149 21.54 24.89 -2.54
CA THR A 149 20.53 24.37 -1.60
C THR A 149 19.26 24.00 -2.34
N LEU A 150 18.81 22.76 -2.16
CA LEU A 150 17.62 22.19 -2.78
C LEU A 150 16.59 21.79 -1.71
N SER A 151 15.30 21.81 -2.07
CA SER A 151 14.26 21.18 -1.26
C SER A 151 14.51 19.67 -1.16
N TYR A 152 14.16 19.07 -0.03
CA TYR A 152 14.32 17.64 0.17
C TYR A 152 13.16 17.04 0.96
N GLY A 153 12.78 15.83 0.54
CA GLY A 153 11.77 15.01 1.17
C GLY A 153 10.38 15.33 0.64
N VAL A 154 9.74 14.29 0.10
CA VAL A 154 8.31 14.32 -0.23
C VAL A 154 7.56 13.66 0.93
N GLY A 155 6.77 14.45 1.65
CA GLY A 155 5.96 13.94 2.76
C GLY A 155 4.81 13.07 2.26
N ILE A 156 4.33 12.15 3.10
CA ILE A 156 3.20 11.26 2.75
C ILE A 156 1.95 12.04 2.32
N SER A 157 1.68 13.18 2.97
CA SER A 157 0.56 14.07 2.61
C SER A 157 0.71 14.64 1.20
N THR A 158 1.95 14.92 0.77
CA THR A 158 2.24 15.37 -0.59
C THR A 158 1.98 14.27 -1.59
N LEU A 159 2.42 13.03 -1.32
CA LEU A 159 2.17 11.87 -2.18
C LEU A 159 0.67 11.69 -2.44
N VAL A 160 -0.13 11.77 -1.37
CA VAL A 160 -1.58 11.58 -1.43
C VAL A 160 -2.28 12.74 -2.14
N SER A 161 -1.90 13.99 -1.85
CA SER A 161 -2.50 15.18 -2.46
C SER A 161 -2.30 15.29 -3.97
N ARG A 162 -1.29 14.57 -4.50
CA ARG A 162 -0.98 14.48 -5.93
C ARG A 162 -1.37 13.15 -6.55
N SER A 163 -2.17 12.33 -5.85
CA SER A 163 -2.76 11.14 -6.46
C SER A 163 -3.70 11.53 -7.60
N LYS A 164 -3.67 10.75 -8.70
CA LYS A 164 -4.65 10.84 -9.78
C LYS A 164 -6.06 10.39 -9.37
N TYR A 165 -6.19 9.70 -8.25
CA TYR A 165 -7.45 9.20 -7.72
C TYR A 165 -8.01 10.12 -6.66
N LYS A 166 -9.22 10.64 -6.87
CA LYS A 166 -9.83 11.66 -6.01
C LYS A 166 -10.04 11.14 -4.59
N TYR A 167 -10.36 9.85 -4.44
CA TYR A 167 -10.70 9.26 -3.15
C TYR A 167 -9.50 8.72 -2.38
N ASP A 168 -8.28 8.75 -2.94
CA ASP A 168 -7.08 8.34 -2.20
C ASP A 168 -6.88 9.22 -0.96
N GLN A 169 -7.14 10.53 -1.05
CA GLN A 169 -7.03 11.42 0.10
C GLN A 169 -8.03 11.09 1.21
N ALA A 170 -9.28 10.84 0.86
CA ALA A 170 -10.33 10.51 1.83
C ALA A 170 -10.09 9.14 2.49
N VAL A 171 -9.61 8.15 1.73
CA VAL A 171 -9.23 6.86 2.30
C VAL A 171 -7.97 7.00 3.16
N HIS A 172 -6.99 7.81 2.73
CA HIS A 172 -5.73 8.03 3.45
C HIS A 172 -5.95 8.58 4.86
N THR A 173 -6.81 9.60 5.01
CA THR A 173 -7.03 10.30 6.29
C THR A 173 -7.53 9.38 7.40
N ILE A 174 -8.06 8.21 7.04
CA ILE A 174 -8.57 7.22 7.98
C ILE A 174 -7.66 5.99 8.05
N MET A 175 -7.36 5.40 6.89
CA MET A 175 -6.62 4.15 6.81
C MET A 175 -5.16 4.30 7.26
N PHE A 176 -4.49 5.39 6.90
CA PHE A 176 -3.07 5.56 7.23
C PHE A 176 -2.83 5.79 8.72
N PRO A 177 -3.58 6.67 9.42
CA PRO A 177 -3.50 6.75 10.88
C PRO A 177 -3.77 5.41 11.54
N PHE A 178 -4.86 4.72 11.17
CA PHE A 178 -5.22 3.41 11.73
C PHE A 178 -4.07 2.40 11.61
N LEU A 179 -3.50 2.21 10.42
CA LEU A 179 -2.36 1.29 10.24
C LEU A 179 -1.10 1.75 11.00
N SER A 180 -0.93 3.07 11.19
CA SER A 180 0.19 3.64 11.95
C SER A 180 0.08 3.39 13.46
N GLU A 181 -1.13 3.19 14.01
CA GLU A 181 -1.32 2.82 15.41
C GLU A 181 -0.70 1.46 15.76
N HIS A 182 -0.55 0.58 14.76
CA HIS A 182 0.09 -0.73 14.91
C HIS A 182 1.62 -0.69 14.74
N THR A 183 2.20 0.46 14.36
CA THR A 183 3.65 0.59 14.11
C THR A 183 4.39 1.19 15.29
N HIS A 184 3.74 2.05 16.06
CA HIS A 184 4.32 2.72 17.21
C HIS A 184 3.61 2.29 18.48
N PRO A 185 4.28 2.27 19.65
CA PRO A 185 3.59 2.11 20.92
C PRO A 185 2.51 3.18 21.10
N ASN A 186 1.26 2.81 20.84
CA ASN A 186 0.10 3.69 20.91
C ASN A 186 -1.00 2.99 21.73
N MET A 187 -1.41 3.64 22.82
CA MET A 187 -2.42 3.09 23.72
C MET A 187 -3.80 2.94 23.09
N VAL A 188 -4.09 3.65 21.99
CA VAL A 188 -5.33 3.46 21.23
C VAL A 188 -5.42 2.04 20.67
N ALA A 189 -4.30 1.48 20.17
CA ALA A 189 -4.24 0.12 19.66
C ALA A 189 -4.20 -0.96 20.76
N SER A 190 -4.11 -0.58 22.04
CA SER A 190 -3.96 -1.55 23.14
C SER A 190 -5.14 -2.51 23.25
N GLY A 191 -6.34 -2.11 22.84
CA GLY A 191 -7.54 -2.98 22.83
C GLY A 191 -7.39 -4.21 21.94
N ASN A 192 -6.56 -4.15 20.90
CA ASN A 192 -6.30 -5.28 20.00
C ASN A 192 -5.48 -6.40 20.68
N TYR A 193 -4.86 -6.09 21.82
CA TYR A 193 -4.04 -7.00 22.60
C TYR A 193 -4.72 -7.41 23.92
N ARG A 194 -6.00 -7.09 24.12
CA ARG A 194 -6.73 -7.45 25.34
C ARG A 194 -7.57 -8.70 25.15
N GLU A 195 -7.80 -9.41 26.25
CA GLU A 195 -8.80 -10.47 26.31
C GLU A 195 -10.22 -9.90 26.25
N ASP A 196 -11.21 -10.77 26.03
CA ASP A 196 -12.64 -10.40 25.98
C ASP A 196 -13.14 -9.73 27.30
N ASP A 197 -12.37 -9.86 28.39
CA ASP A 197 -12.67 -9.21 29.67
C ASP A 197 -12.19 -7.75 29.77
N ASP A 198 -11.44 -7.27 28.78
CA ASP A 198 -10.79 -5.95 28.73
C ASP A 198 -9.83 -5.63 29.90
N ILE A 199 -9.52 -6.61 30.75
CA ILE A 199 -8.68 -6.47 31.95
C ILE A 199 -7.27 -6.99 31.68
N HIS A 200 -7.14 -8.09 30.95
CA HIS A 200 -5.86 -8.76 30.72
C HIS A 200 -5.33 -8.55 29.30
N TYR A 201 -4.01 -8.48 29.17
CA TYR A 201 -3.36 -8.53 27.86
C TYR A 201 -3.14 -9.98 27.42
N SER A 202 -3.33 -10.24 26.13
CA SER A 202 -3.05 -11.50 25.48
C SER A 202 -2.27 -11.27 24.18
N TYR A 203 -1.28 -12.13 23.94
CA TYR A 203 -0.52 -12.17 22.69
C TYR A 203 -1.01 -13.27 21.74
N TRP A 204 -2.00 -14.06 22.16
CA TRP A 204 -2.56 -15.17 21.36
C TRP A 204 -3.88 -14.82 20.67
N GLN A 205 -4.54 -13.75 21.13
CA GLN A 205 -5.85 -13.38 20.62
C GLN A 205 -5.70 -12.68 19.26
N ALA A 206 -6.26 -13.31 18.23
CA ALA A 206 -6.18 -12.83 16.85
C ALA A 206 -7.33 -11.87 16.54
N SER A 207 -7.37 -10.76 17.26
CA SER A 207 -8.36 -9.71 17.04
C SER A 207 -8.25 -9.18 15.61
N ASN A 208 -9.35 -8.72 14.99
CA ASN A 208 -9.27 -8.00 13.70
C ASN A 208 -8.66 -8.75 12.49
N THR A 209 -8.50 -10.08 12.55
CA THR A 209 -7.97 -10.86 11.40
C THR A 209 -8.75 -10.61 10.10
N LEU A 210 -10.07 -10.44 10.19
CA LEU A 210 -10.90 -10.11 9.04
C LEU A 210 -10.59 -8.72 8.47
N GLN A 211 -10.35 -7.73 9.33
CA GLN A 211 -10.01 -6.37 8.94
C GLN A 211 -8.61 -6.29 8.31
N ALA A 212 -7.63 -6.97 8.89
CA ALA A 212 -6.30 -7.08 8.31
C ALA A 212 -6.34 -7.78 6.93
N GLY A 213 -7.13 -8.85 6.80
CA GLY A 213 -7.36 -9.51 5.51
C GLY A 213 -8.06 -8.62 4.47
N PHE A 214 -9.01 -7.78 4.90
CA PHE A 214 -9.65 -6.78 4.04
C PHE A 214 -8.64 -5.75 3.54
N PHE A 215 -7.85 -5.13 4.43
CA PHE A 215 -6.86 -4.12 4.03
C PHE A 215 -5.77 -4.72 3.15
N ALA A 216 -5.31 -5.94 3.44
CA ALA A 216 -4.35 -6.65 2.60
C ALA A 216 -4.88 -6.84 1.17
N LEU A 217 -6.11 -7.36 1.03
CA LEU A 217 -6.70 -7.54 -0.29
C LEU A 217 -6.95 -6.22 -1.00
N TYR A 218 -7.46 -5.21 -0.28
CA TYR A 218 -7.75 -3.90 -0.82
C TYR A 218 -6.50 -3.21 -1.38
N ILE A 219 -5.45 -3.07 -0.55
CA ILE A 219 -4.21 -2.40 -0.95
C ILE A 219 -3.49 -3.19 -2.05
N SER A 220 -3.43 -4.53 -1.94
CA SER A 220 -2.88 -5.39 -2.98
C SER A 220 -3.61 -5.21 -4.32
N THR A 221 -4.93 -5.05 -4.29
CA THR A 221 -5.73 -4.81 -5.49
C THR A 221 -5.40 -3.46 -6.13
N LEU A 222 -5.17 -2.42 -5.33
CA LEU A 222 -4.76 -1.10 -5.85
C LEU A 222 -3.40 -1.19 -6.53
N ILE A 223 -2.41 -1.78 -5.87
CA ILE A 223 -1.05 -1.97 -6.42
C ILE A 223 -1.07 -2.78 -7.70
N LEU A 224 -1.75 -3.93 -7.67
CA LEU A 224 -1.86 -4.80 -8.85
C LEU A 224 -2.53 -4.07 -10.01
N SER A 225 -3.50 -3.18 -9.74
CA SER A 225 -4.12 -2.39 -10.81
C SER A 225 -3.19 -1.37 -11.45
N GLU A 226 -2.19 -0.84 -10.72
CA GLU A 226 -1.20 0.08 -11.28
C GLU A 226 -0.24 -0.63 -12.24
N SER A 227 0.01 -1.94 -12.06
CA SER A 227 0.83 -2.71 -13.02
C SER A 227 0.24 -2.73 -14.44
N LEU A 228 -1.06 -2.45 -14.60
CA LEU A 228 -1.68 -2.31 -15.93
C LEU A 228 -1.17 -1.11 -16.73
N THR A 229 -0.47 -0.18 -16.06
CA THR A 229 0.18 0.95 -16.72
C THR A 229 1.49 0.55 -17.42
N PHE A 230 2.05 -0.63 -17.07
CA PHE A 230 3.28 -1.17 -17.65
C PHE A 230 3.03 -1.61 -19.10
N GLU A 231 3.97 -1.32 -20.01
CA GLU A 231 3.80 -1.75 -21.39
C GLU A 231 3.99 -3.27 -21.53
N ALA A 232 3.38 -3.83 -22.57
CA ALA A 232 3.54 -5.23 -22.98
C ALA A 232 3.23 -6.35 -21.96
N LEU A 233 2.60 -6.03 -20.83
CA LEU A 233 2.18 -7.02 -19.84
C LEU A 233 1.22 -8.06 -20.45
N ILE A 234 1.53 -9.36 -20.28
CA ILE A 234 0.79 -10.47 -20.91
C ILE A 234 -0.46 -10.83 -20.08
N GLU A 235 -0.38 -10.68 -18.77
CA GLU A 235 -1.37 -11.06 -17.77
C GLU A 235 -2.51 -10.05 -17.60
N VAL A 236 -2.65 -9.07 -18.50
CA VAL A 236 -3.63 -7.97 -18.39
C VAL A 236 -5.05 -8.48 -18.12
N LYS A 237 -5.46 -9.58 -18.78
CA LYS A 237 -6.79 -10.16 -18.59
C LYS A 237 -6.96 -10.76 -17.19
N GLU A 238 -5.94 -11.43 -16.70
CA GLU A 238 -5.93 -12.10 -15.40
C GLU A 238 -5.91 -11.07 -14.27
N ILE A 239 -5.07 -10.05 -14.37
CA ILE A 239 -5.04 -8.90 -13.45
C ILE A 239 -6.41 -8.24 -13.37
N LYS A 240 -7.01 -7.89 -14.52
CA LYS A 240 -8.36 -7.29 -14.54
C LYS A 240 -9.42 -8.21 -13.93
N TYR A 241 -9.29 -9.53 -14.10
CA TYR A 241 -10.19 -10.50 -13.48
C TYR A 241 -10.04 -10.51 -11.96
N GLU A 242 -8.81 -10.67 -11.45
CA GLU A 242 -8.54 -10.72 -10.02
C GLU A 242 -8.94 -9.42 -9.32
N CYS A 243 -8.62 -8.26 -9.89
CA CYS A 243 -9.05 -6.97 -9.33
C CYS A 243 -10.57 -6.90 -9.21
N ARG A 244 -11.34 -7.30 -10.24
CA ARG A 244 -12.81 -7.31 -10.20
C ARG A 244 -13.37 -8.27 -9.16
N GLN A 245 -12.76 -9.45 -8.96
CA GLN A 245 -13.19 -10.38 -7.92
C GLN A 245 -12.93 -9.80 -6.52
N SER A 246 -11.76 -9.22 -6.30
CA SER A 246 -11.38 -8.60 -5.04
C SER A 246 -12.28 -7.41 -4.69
N MET A 247 -12.63 -6.59 -5.67
CA MET A 247 -13.58 -5.49 -5.50
C MET A 247 -14.95 -5.97 -5.00
N LYS A 248 -15.47 -7.11 -5.51
CA LYS A 248 -16.74 -7.69 -5.03
C LYS A 248 -16.65 -8.12 -3.57
N LEU A 249 -15.52 -8.71 -3.16
CA LEU A 249 -15.29 -9.11 -1.77
C LEU A 249 -15.16 -7.89 -0.85
N CYS A 250 -14.44 -6.84 -1.29
CA CYS A 250 -14.32 -5.59 -0.55
C CYS A 250 -15.70 -4.94 -0.35
N LYS A 251 -16.52 -4.81 -1.41
CA LYS A 251 -17.89 -4.31 -1.29
C LYS A 251 -18.73 -5.14 -0.32
N ARG A 252 -18.61 -6.47 -0.38
CA ARG A 252 -19.30 -7.37 0.56
C ARG A 252 -18.88 -7.15 2.01
N PHE A 253 -17.59 -6.91 2.28
CA PHE A 253 -17.12 -6.57 3.63
C PHE A 253 -17.75 -5.27 4.12
N LEU A 254 -17.73 -4.23 3.31
CA LEU A 254 -18.31 -2.93 3.65
C LEU A 254 -19.82 -3.02 3.95
N THR A 255 -20.55 -3.95 3.32
CA THR A 255 -21.98 -4.17 3.60
C THR A 255 -22.26 -4.99 4.86
N LEU A 256 -21.28 -5.77 5.34
CA LEU A 256 -21.45 -6.70 6.46
C LEU A 256 -20.90 -6.17 7.78
N MET A 257 -20.00 -5.20 7.74
CA MET A 257 -19.34 -4.65 8.91
C MET A 257 -20.04 -3.40 9.39
N GLU A 258 -20.14 -3.27 10.70
CA GLU A 258 -20.48 -2.02 11.37
C GLU A 258 -19.20 -1.22 11.58
N PHE A 259 -19.29 0.08 11.33
CA PHE A 259 -18.16 1.00 11.47
C PHE A 259 -18.46 1.94 12.64
N PRO A 260 -17.53 2.11 13.60
CA PRO A 260 -17.66 3.11 14.65
C PRO A 260 -17.75 4.53 14.04
N ASN A 261 -18.38 5.47 14.76
CA ASN A 261 -18.63 6.83 14.27
C ASN A 261 -17.40 7.54 13.66
N GLN A 262 -16.21 7.32 14.23
CA GLN A 262 -14.95 7.89 13.73
C GLN A 262 -14.52 7.37 12.34
N PHE A 263 -15.17 6.31 11.87
CA PHE A 263 -14.96 5.64 10.59
C PHE A 263 -16.19 5.72 9.66
N ASP A 264 -17.23 6.51 9.99
CA ASP A 264 -18.50 6.53 9.25
C ASP A 264 -18.36 6.85 7.75
N SER A 265 -17.37 7.67 7.39
CA SER A 265 -17.13 8.00 5.97
C SER A 265 -16.37 6.90 5.23
N LEU A 266 -15.59 6.06 5.93
CA LEU A 266 -14.67 5.09 5.33
C LEU A 266 -15.37 4.14 4.35
N PRO A 267 -16.54 3.54 4.65
CA PRO A 267 -17.21 2.66 3.70
C PRO A 267 -17.59 3.36 2.41
N ASN A 268 -18.01 4.62 2.48
CA ASN A 268 -18.37 5.40 1.31
C ASN A 268 -17.13 5.81 0.52
N ASP A 269 -16.07 6.26 1.21
CA ASP A 269 -14.81 6.65 0.59
C ASP A 269 -14.15 5.48 -0.14
N ILE A 270 -14.12 4.29 0.48
CA ILE A 270 -13.63 3.07 -0.18
C ILE A 270 -14.55 2.67 -1.34
N GLN A 271 -15.88 2.71 -1.19
CA GLN A 271 -16.78 2.38 -2.31
C GLN A 271 -16.58 3.29 -3.52
N ASN A 272 -16.39 4.58 -3.27
CA ASN A 272 -16.10 5.55 -4.31
C ASN A 272 -14.74 5.29 -4.95
N ARG A 273 -13.70 5.01 -4.16
CA ARG A 273 -12.37 4.63 -4.69
C ARG A 273 -12.41 3.34 -5.51
N LEU A 274 -13.21 2.35 -5.10
CA LEU A 274 -13.45 1.13 -5.86
C LEU A 274 -14.20 1.42 -7.18
N THR A 275 -14.98 2.50 -7.24
CA THR A 275 -15.62 2.94 -8.49
C THR A 275 -14.58 3.53 -9.44
N GLU A 276 -13.70 4.40 -8.95
CA GLU A 276 -12.55 4.89 -9.73
C GLU A 276 -11.64 3.76 -10.22
N LEU A 277 -11.46 2.73 -9.39
CA LEU A 277 -10.72 1.53 -9.79
C LEU A 277 -11.45 0.80 -10.93
N ALA A 278 -12.77 0.67 -10.89
CA ALA A 278 -13.52 0.04 -11.99
C ALA A 278 -13.29 0.78 -13.31
N ASP A 279 -13.29 2.11 -13.26
CA ASP A 279 -13.04 2.97 -14.41
C ASP A 279 -11.60 2.81 -14.91
N HIS A 280 -10.61 2.82 -14.02
CA HIS A 280 -9.21 2.53 -14.33
C HIS A 280 -9.04 1.19 -15.06
N LEU A 281 -9.67 0.13 -14.55
CA LEU A 281 -9.64 -1.20 -15.18
C LEU A 281 -10.34 -1.25 -16.55
N SER A 282 -11.22 -0.30 -16.85
CA SER A 282 -11.90 -0.21 -18.15
C SER A 282 -11.05 0.49 -19.21
N ARG A 283 -10.16 1.39 -18.80
CA ARG A 283 -9.26 2.13 -19.68
C ARG A 283 -8.07 1.28 -20.12
N ARG A 284 -7.41 1.77 -21.17
CA ARG A 284 -6.14 1.23 -21.68
C ARG A 284 -5.16 2.40 -21.81
N GLU A 285 -4.88 3.04 -20.69
CA GLU A 285 -3.85 4.06 -20.59
C GLU A 285 -2.54 3.33 -20.23
N ARG A 286 -1.62 3.28 -21.19
CA ARG A 286 -0.24 2.86 -20.97
C ARG A 286 0.54 4.13 -20.74
N CYS A 287 1.24 4.22 -19.61
CA CYS A 287 1.97 5.43 -19.27
C CYS A 287 3.46 5.22 -19.41
N TYR A 288 4.04 4.13 -18.89
CA TYR A 288 5.48 3.96 -18.89
C TYR A 288 5.85 2.48 -18.78
N LEU A 289 7.10 2.18 -19.11
CA LEU A 289 7.84 0.91 -19.01
C LEU A 289 7.75 0.04 -20.27
N LYS A 290 8.72 0.22 -21.19
CA LYS A 290 8.88 -0.57 -22.41
C LYS A 290 8.99 -2.07 -22.09
N PRO A 291 8.50 -2.97 -22.94
CA PRO A 291 8.96 -4.35 -22.91
C PRO A 291 10.47 -4.43 -23.08
N TYR A 292 11.10 -5.37 -22.37
CA TYR A 292 12.40 -5.89 -22.78
C TYR A 292 12.26 -6.48 -24.19
N THR A 293 13.10 -6.04 -25.14
CA THR A 293 13.25 -6.66 -26.46
C THR A 293 14.40 -7.64 -26.47
#